data_AF-A0AAN6DQB1-F1
#
_entry.id   AF-A0AAN6DQB1-F1
#
_cell.length_a   1.000
_cell.length_b   1.000
_cell.length_c   1.000
_cell.angle_alpha   90.00
_cell.angle_beta   90.00
_cell.angle_gamma   90.00
#
_symmetry.space_group_name_H-M   'P 1'
#
loop_
_entity.id
_entity.type
_entity.pdbx_description
1 polymer ?
#
loop_
_entity_poly.entity_id
_entity_poly.type
_entity_poly.pdbx_seq_one_letter_code
_entity_poly.pdbx_strand_id
1 'polypeptide(L)'
;MTTLAQGIAHLALSTFDALPPRCKPRRLEDGRREWTPMAAVVLATGDGPADLTCASLATGTKCLAASALPKCRGLVLHDSHAEVLALRGINHWLLREVQAILANPAYQSPFLEAAFETGSANNHQHESQAPFRLKSQVSVHFFTTEAPCGDASMEILMESLPTGEAQPWPTDHPDITALQGRGHFSMLGYVRRKPARADAEPSLSKSCTDKLSVKQFTSILSFPADLFVQRTINAHIESVIVYADKFNSTGSNSFLQHFRDFLSRELHQIQTQRAD
;
A
#
# COMPACT_ATOMS: atom_id res chain seq x y z
N MET A 1 24.64 9.38 -8.02
CA MET A 1 23.39 10.12 -7.71
C MET A 1 22.41 9.11 -7.14
N THR A 2 21.76 9.42 -6.03
CA THR A 2 20.71 8.57 -5.43
C THR A 2 19.51 8.55 -6.36
N THR A 3 18.97 7.38 -6.69
CA THR A 3 17.75 7.30 -7.51
C THR A 3 16.53 7.73 -6.70
N LEU A 4 15.43 8.11 -7.37
CA LEU A 4 14.17 8.44 -6.70
C LEU A 4 13.69 7.29 -5.78
N ALA A 5 13.74 6.05 -6.27
CA ALA A 5 13.37 4.87 -5.49
C ALA A 5 14.23 4.69 -4.22
N GLN A 6 15.54 4.93 -4.32
CA GLN A 6 16.43 4.92 -3.16
C GLN A 6 16.09 6.05 -2.19
N GLY A 7 15.84 7.27 -2.69
CA GLY A 7 15.43 8.42 -1.89
C GLY A 7 14.15 8.16 -1.10
N ILE A 8 13.14 7.57 -1.74
CA ILE A 8 11.86 7.20 -1.11
C ILE A 8 12.07 6.17 0.02
N ALA A 9 12.83 5.11 -0.26
CA ALA A 9 13.11 4.09 0.75
C ALA A 9 13.93 4.65 1.93
N HIS A 10 14.96 5.45 1.65
CA HIS A 10 15.75 6.12 2.69
C HIS A 10 14.88 7.03 3.55
N LEU A 11 14.02 7.85 2.96
CA LEU A 11 13.11 8.72 3.70
C LEU A 11 12.14 7.92 4.57
N ALA A 12 11.55 6.84 4.06
CA ALA A 12 10.64 6.01 4.83
C ALA A 12 11.34 5.35 6.02
N LEU A 13 12.54 4.80 5.82
CA LEU A 13 13.33 4.17 6.88
C LEU A 13 13.79 5.18 7.92
N SER A 14 14.32 6.33 7.51
CA SER A 14 14.75 7.38 8.44
C SER A 14 13.57 7.96 9.21
N THR A 15 12.40 8.09 8.58
CA THR A 15 11.16 8.51 9.24
C THR A 15 10.78 7.50 10.32
N PHE A 16 10.80 6.20 10.01
CA PHE A 16 10.55 5.16 10.99
C PHE A 16 11.56 5.21 12.14
N ASP A 17 12.85 5.32 11.85
CA ASP A 17 13.92 5.37 12.86
C ASP A 17 13.81 6.60 13.78
N ALA A 18 13.32 7.72 13.28
CA ALA A 18 13.07 8.94 14.07
C ALA A 18 11.85 8.84 15.00
N LEU A 19 10.91 7.91 14.77
CA LEU A 19 9.75 7.73 15.67
C LEU A 19 10.18 7.30 17.08
N PRO A 20 9.35 7.56 18.11
CA PRO A 20 9.60 7.04 19.45
C PRO A 20 9.80 5.51 19.46
N PRO A 21 10.56 4.96 20.43
CA PRO A 21 10.86 3.52 20.49
C PRO A 21 9.63 2.65 20.78
N ARG A 22 8.51 3.25 21.20
CA ARG A 22 7.26 2.54 21.46
C ARG A 22 6.77 1.89 20.17
N CYS A 23 6.40 0.62 20.26
CA CYS A 23 5.91 -0.19 19.13
C CYS A 23 6.95 -0.45 18.02
N LYS A 24 8.25 -0.22 18.28
CA LYS A 24 9.32 -0.66 17.39
C LYS A 24 9.82 -2.05 17.76
N PRO A 25 10.35 -2.82 16.80
CA PRO A 25 11.00 -4.08 17.10
C PRO A 25 12.19 -3.89 18.05
N ARG A 26 12.22 -4.69 19.11
CA ARG A 26 13.24 -4.62 20.17
C ARG A 26 14.36 -5.61 19.91
N ARG A 27 15.47 -5.41 20.62
CA ARG A 27 16.49 -6.44 20.80
C ARG A 27 16.11 -7.27 22.02
N LEU A 28 16.03 -8.58 21.86
CA LEU A 28 15.74 -9.53 22.92
C LEU A 28 17.00 -9.81 23.75
N GLU A 29 16.82 -10.39 24.93
CA GLU A 29 17.92 -10.73 25.86
C GLU A 29 18.95 -11.69 25.25
N ASP A 30 18.50 -12.57 24.34
CA ASP A 30 19.34 -13.53 23.64
C ASP A 30 20.08 -12.96 22.40
N GLY A 31 20.01 -11.64 22.21
CA GLY A 31 20.68 -10.93 21.12
C GLY A 31 19.89 -10.90 19.80
N ARG A 32 18.79 -11.67 19.67
CA ARG A 32 17.92 -11.61 18.48
C ARG A 32 17.22 -10.27 18.38
N ARG A 33 16.97 -9.82 17.15
CA ARG A 33 16.16 -8.63 16.86
C ARG A 33 14.76 -9.06 16.44
N GLU A 34 13.75 -8.51 17.10
CA GLU A 34 12.37 -8.59 16.58
C GLU A 34 12.33 -7.92 15.20
N TRP A 35 11.37 -8.29 14.37
CA TRP A 35 11.13 -7.63 13.09
C TRP A 35 9.64 -7.56 12.80
N THR A 36 9.25 -6.60 11.96
CA THR A 36 7.90 -6.47 11.42
C THR A 36 7.98 -5.85 10.03
N PRO A 37 7.13 -6.25 9.09
CA PRO A 37 6.91 -5.51 7.86
C PRO A 37 6.50 -4.07 8.16
N MET A 38 7.03 -3.18 7.33
CA MET A 38 6.74 -1.75 7.32
C MET A 38 6.35 -1.34 5.91
N ALA A 39 5.40 -0.42 5.81
CA ALA A 39 5.03 0.22 4.56
C ALA A 39 4.83 1.72 4.76
N ALA A 40 5.05 2.49 3.69
CA ALA A 40 4.92 3.93 3.69
C ALA A 40 4.33 4.44 2.38
N VAL A 41 3.57 5.53 2.47
CA VAL A 41 3.17 6.34 1.33
C VAL A 41 4.02 7.61 1.35
N VAL A 42 4.77 7.82 0.28
CA VAL A 42 5.63 8.98 0.08
C VAL A 42 5.08 9.81 -1.07
N LEU A 43 4.87 11.10 -0.83
CA LEU A 43 4.52 12.07 -1.86
C LEU A 43 5.80 12.70 -2.38
N ALA A 44 5.93 12.83 -3.69
CA ALA A 44 7.02 13.57 -4.30
C ALA A 44 6.47 14.77 -5.07
N THR A 45 7.13 15.92 -4.99
CA THR A 45 6.84 17.11 -5.82
C THR A 45 7.89 17.36 -6.90
N GLY A 46 8.86 16.45 -7.01
CA GLY A 46 10.05 16.48 -7.85
C GLY A 46 10.94 15.27 -7.54
N ASP A 47 12.08 15.16 -8.23
CA ASP A 47 12.95 13.97 -8.14
C ASP A 47 14.00 14.05 -7.02
N GLY A 48 14.14 15.20 -6.37
CA GLY A 48 15.16 15.45 -5.35
C GLY A 48 14.74 14.95 -3.97
N PRO A 49 15.70 14.59 -3.07
CA PRO A 49 15.38 14.21 -1.69
C PRO A 49 14.61 15.27 -0.90
N ALA A 50 14.81 16.56 -1.22
CA ALA A 50 14.09 17.68 -0.59
C ALA A 50 12.63 17.79 -1.04
N ASP A 51 12.28 17.13 -2.15
CA ASP A 51 10.95 17.13 -2.74
C ASP A 51 10.09 15.95 -2.26
N LEU A 52 10.64 15.11 -1.36
CA LEU A 52 9.97 13.92 -0.84
C LEU A 52 9.37 14.17 0.54
N THR A 53 8.14 13.68 0.75
CA THR A 53 7.45 13.75 2.04
C THR A 53 6.82 12.41 2.39
N CYS A 54 7.22 11.84 3.53
CA CYS A 54 6.58 10.64 4.07
C CYS A 54 5.24 11.02 4.71
N ALA A 55 4.16 10.90 3.94
CA ALA A 55 2.83 11.31 4.36
C ALA A 55 2.15 10.28 5.27
N SER A 56 2.46 8.99 5.11
CA SER A 56 2.04 7.96 6.05
C SER A 56 3.04 6.82 6.14
N LEU A 57 3.12 6.21 7.32
CA LEU A 57 3.97 5.06 7.59
C LEU A 57 3.29 4.17 8.63
N ALA A 58 3.39 2.85 8.47
CA ALA A 58 2.86 1.90 9.43
C ALA A 58 3.65 0.59 9.42
N THR A 59 3.51 -0.17 10.50
CA THR A 59 3.96 -1.56 10.64
C THR A 59 2.80 -2.46 10.98
N GLY A 60 2.83 -3.72 10.55
CA GLY A 60 1.87 -4.71 11.02
C GLY A 60 1.64 -5.90 10.08
N THR A 61 1.07 -6.97 10.63
CA THR A 61 0.92 -8.29 9.98
C THR A 61 -0.39 -9.01 10.34
N LYS A 62 -1.30 -8.32 11.02
CA LYS A 62 -2.48 -8.96 11.61
C LYS A 62 -3.75 -8.56 10.87
N CYS A 63 -4.69 -9.48 10.83
CA CYS A 63 -6.05 -9.25 10.35
C CYS A 63 -7.04 -9.81 11.35
N LEU A 64 -8.22 -9.22 11.40
CA LEU A 64 -9.32 -9.65 12.25
C LEU A 64 -9.94 -10.93 11.67
N ALA A 65 -10.22 -11.89 12.54
CA ALA A 65 -10.90 -13.12 12.18
C ALA A 65 -12.37 -12.86 11.80
N ALA A 66 -12.92 -13.66 10.88
CA ALA A 66 -14.27 -13.47 10.39
C ALA A 66 -15.34 -13.59 11.50
N SER A 67 -15.16 -14.51 12.46
CA SER A 67 -16.11 -14.67 13.57
C SER A 67 -16.19 -13.47 14.51
N ALA A 68 -15.16 -12.61 14.52
CA ALA A 68 -15.12 -11.42 15.37
C ALA A 68 -15.86 -10.23 14.74
N LEU A 69 -16.09 -10.22 13.42
CA LEU A 69 -16.71 -9.10 12.70
C LEU A 69 -18.06 -8.66 13.27
N PRO A 70 -19.02 -9.55 13.60
CA PRO A 70 -20.32 -9.14 14.14
C PRO A 70 -20.22 -8.37 15.47
N LYS A 71 -19.11 -8.53 16.20
CA LYS A 71 -18.89 -7.90 17.52
C LYS A 71 -18.24 -6.51 17.41
N CYS A 72 -17.70 -6.15 16.25
CA CYS A 72 -16.81 -4.99 16.12
C CYS A 72 -17.50 -3.64 15.98
N ARG A 73 -18.75 -3.60 15.48
CA ARG A 73 -19.59 -2.38 15.37
C ARG A 73 -18.88 -1.16 14.73
N GLY A 74 -17.99 -1.40 13.77
CA GLY A 74 -17.23 -0.34 13.08
C GLY A 74 -16.07 0.29 13.88
N LEU A 75 -15.75 -0.24 15.06
CA LEU A 75 -14.72 0.32 15.96
C LEU A 75 -13.38 -0.43 15.92
N VAL A 76 -13.30 -1.54 15.17
CA VAL A 76 -12.12 -2.41 15.12
C VAL A 76 -11.58 -2.47 13.70
N LEU A 77 -10.25 -2.38 13.56
CA LEU A 77 -9.59 -2.54 12.26
C LEU A 77 -9.64 -3.99 11.79
N HIS A 78 -10.23 -4.22 10.62
CA HIS A 78 -10.30 -5.56 10.03
C HIS A 78 -8.94 -6.04 9.51
N ASP A 79 -8.07 -5.11 9.14
CA ASP A 79 -6.77 -5.40 8.56
C ASP A 79 -5.75 -4.40 9.04
N SER A 80 -4.78 -4.91 9.78
CA SER A 80 -3.66 -4.18 10.38
C SER A 80 -2.34 -4.60 9.74
N HIS A 81 -2.36 -5.01 8.48
CA HIS A 81 -1.14 -5.08 7.69
C HIS A 81 -0.59 -3.68 7.43
N ALA A 82 0.74 -3.57 7.42
CA ALA A 82 1.45 -2.31 7.23
C ALA A 82 0.94 -1.54 6.00
N GLU A 83 0.77 -2.24 4.88
CA GLU A 83 0.36 -1.64 3.60
C GLU A 83 -1.05 -1.04 3.70
N VAL A 84 -1.97 -1.75 4.35
CA VAL A 84 -3.35 -1.30 4.54
C VAL A 84 -3.41 -0.12 5.50
N LEU A 85 -2.63 -0.16 6.58
CA LEU A 85 -2.55 0.93 7.54
C LEU A 85 -1.93 2.18 6.92
N ALA A 86 -0.91 2.07 6.09
CA ALA A 86 -0.31 3.19 5.36
C ALA A 86 -1.33 3.85 4.41
N LEU A 87 -2.11 3.04 3.66
CA LEU A 87 -3.21 3.55 2.83
C LEU A 87 -4.31 4.26 3.64
N ARG A 88 -4.63 3.78 4.85
CA ARG A 88 -5.54 4.49 5.75
C ARG A 88 -4.92 5.79 6.26
N GLY A 89 -3.64 5.75 6.60
CA GLY A 89 -2.88 6.88 7.13
C GLY A 89 -2.81 8.05 6.15
N ILE A 90 -2.61 7.79 4.85
CA ILE A 90 -2.56 8.85 3.84
C ILE A 90 -3.90 9.58 3.71
N ASN A 91 -5.03 8.86 3.83
CA ASN A 91 -6.35 9.49 3.80
C ASN A 91 -6.57 10.42 5.01
N HIS A 92 -6.11 10.01 6.19
CA HIS A 92 -6.12 10.89 7.36
C HIS A 92 -5.18 12.10 7.16
N TRP A 93 -3.98 11.89 6.61
CA TRP A 93 -3.04 12.96 6.31
C TRP A 93 -3.63 13.99 5.33
N LEU A 94 -4.30 13.54 4.25
CA LEU A 94 -4.96 14.41 3.28
C LEU A 94 -6.09 15.24 3.92
N LEU A 95 -6.89 14.63 4.80
CA LEU A 95 -7.93 15.35 5.54
C LEU A 95 -7.33 16.41 6.48
N ARG A 96 -6.18 16.14 7.08
CA ARG A 96 -5.44 17.11 7.90
C ARG A 96 -4.90 18.26 7.06
N GLU A 97 -4.43 17.97 5.86
CA GLU A 97 -3.98 18.98 4.90
C GLU A 97 -5.14 19.89 4.44
N VAL A 98 -6.30 19.30 4.11
CA VAL A 98 -7.54 20.05 3.84
C VAL A 98 -7.92 20.91 5.04
N GLN A 99 -7.88 20.36 6.26
CA GLN A 99 -8.18 21.10 7.48
C GLN A 99 -7.23 22.30 7.66
N ALA A 100 -5.94 22.15 7.35
CA ALA A 100 -4.97 23.23 7.44
C ALA A 100 -5.27 24.37 6.46
N ILE A 101 -5.66 24.06 5.22
CA ILE A 101 -6.10 25.03 4.21
C ILE A 101 -7.33 25.80 4.71
N LEU A 102 -8.34 25.08 5.21
CA LEU A 102 -9.59 25.69 5.67
C LEU A 102 -9.41 26.54 6.93
N ALA A 103 -8.48 26.16 7.82
CA ALA A 103 -8.21 26.88 9.06
C ALA A 103 -7.41 28.17 8.86
N ASN A 104 -6.63 28.28 7.77
CA ASN A 104 -5.79 29.44 7.50
C ASN A 104 -5.78 29.80 6.00
N PRO A 105 -6.48 30.87 5.58
CA PRO A 105 -6.51 31.31 4.19
C PRO A 105 -5.13 31.69 3.60
N ALA A 106 -4.14 32.00 4.43
CA ALA A 106 -2.77 32.29 3.98
C ALA A 106 -1.93 31.02 3.77
N TYR A 107 -2.38 29.87 4.30
CA TYR A 107 -1.68 28.61 4.11
C TYR A 107 -1.85 28.11 2.67
N GLN A 108 -0.72 27.87 2.00
CA GLN A 108 -0.68 27.26 0.68
C GLN A 108 -0.14 25.85 0.83
N SER A 109 -1.00 24.85 0.63
CA SER A 109 -0.57 23.46 0.65
C SER A 109 0.46 23.23 -0.46
N PRO A 110 1.58 22.54 -0.19
CA PRO A 110 2.49 22.11 -1.24
C PRO A 110 1.89 20.99 -2.11
N PHE A 111 0.86 20.30 -1.63
CA PHE A 111 0.34 19.07 -2.24
C PHE A 111 -1.05 19.21 -2.84
N LEU A 112 -1.90 20.04 -2.24
CA LEU A 112 -3.28 20.24 -2.66
C LEU A 112 -3.48 21.63 -3.26
N GLU A 113 -4.36 21.71 -4.25
CA GLU A 113 -4.89 22.96 -4.79
C GLU A 113 -6.41 22.90 -4.86
N ALA A 114 -7.05 24.06 -4.86
CA ALA A 114 -8.49 24.13 -5.05
C ALA A 114 -8.85 23.75 -6.49
N ALA A 115 -9.86 22.89 -6.62
CA ALA A 115 -10.39 22.46 -7.90
C ALA A 115 -11.55 23.38 -8.32
N PHE A 116 -11.26 24.67 -8.55
CA PHE A 116 -12.25 25.58 -9.14
C PHE A 116 -12.24 25.40 -10.66
N GLU A 117 -13.40 25.11 -11.23
CA GLU A 117 -13.60 25.16 -12.68
C GLU A 117 -13.44 26.61 -13.16
N THR A 118 -12.26 26.96 -13.65
CA THR A 118 -12.10 28.18 -14.44
C THR A 118 -12.83 27.99 -15.78
N GLY A 119 -14.12 28.34 -15.80
CA GLY A 119 -14.88 28.60 -17.02
C GLY A 119 -15.68 27.41 -17.57
N SER A 120 -16.87 27.19 -17.01
CA SER A 120 -18.09 26.90 -17.79
C SER A 120 -19.30 26.84 -16.87
N ALA A 121 -19.98 27.97 -16.72
CA ALA A 121 -21.31 28.05 -16.15
C ALA A 121 -22.35 27.50 -17.15
N ASN A 122 -22.16 26.28 -17.65
CA ASN A 122 -23.13 25.60 -18.49
C ASN A 122 -23.67 24.39 -17.75
N ASN A 123 -24.91 24.56 -17.26
CA ASN A 123 -25.89 23.55 -16.90
C ASN A 123 -25.60 22.19 -17.54
N HIS A 124 -25.43 21.16 -16.72
CA HIS A 124 -26.34 20.02 -16.56
C HIS A 124 -25.60 18.89 -15.81
N GLN A 125 -26.12 18.50 -14.64
CA GLN A 125 -25.65 17.37 -13.80
C GLN A 125 -24.27 17.53 -13.14
N HIS A 126 -24.08 18.59 -12.34
CA HIS A 126 -22.89 18.72 -11.49
C HIS A 126 -23.00 17.72 -10.31
N GLU A 127 -22.52 16.49 -10.51
CA GLU A 127 -22.05 15.68 -9.38
C GLU A 127 -21.12 16.58 -8.58
N SER A 128 -21.44 16.84 -7.31
CA SER A 128 -20.60 17.71 -6.46
C SER A 128 -19.18 17.13 -6.43
N GLN A 129 -18.31 17.71 -7.25
CA GLN A 129 -16.92 17.29 -7.30
C GLN A 129 -16.24 17.78 -6.02
N ALA A 130 -15.31 16.97 -5.51
CA ALA A 130 -14.51 17.33 -4.36
C ALA A 130 -13.80 18.70 -4.60
N PRO A 131 -13.75 19.58 -3.58
CA PRO A 131 -13.25 20.95 -3.71
C PRO A 131 -11.73 21.07 -3.88
N PHE A 132 -10.94 20.04 -3.57
CA PHE A 132 -9.49 20.04 -3.71
C PHE A 132 -9.02 18.92 -4.63
N ARG A 133 -7.82 19.05 -5.18
CA ARG A 133 -7.13 17.97 -5.89
C ARG A 133 -5.64 18.00 -5.57
N LEU A 134 -4.96 16.87 -5.74
CA LEU A 134 -3.50 16.88 -5.73
C LEU A 134 -2.99 17.74 -6.90
N LYS A 135 -1.96 18.55 -6.64
CA LYS A 135 -1.31 19.36 -7.68
C LYS A 135 -0.68 18.46 -8.74
N SER A 136 -0.54 18.97 -9.95
CA SER A 136 -0.09 18.20 -11.12
C SER A 136 1.33 17.64 -10.98
N GLN A 137 2.21 18.33 -10.24
CA GLN A 137 3.57 17.87 -9.96
C GLN A 137 3.66 16.84 -8.82
N VAL A 138 2.55 16.53 -8.14
CA VAL A 138 2.56 15.57 -7.03
C VAL A 138 2.41 14.15 -7.57
N SER A 139 3.33 13.27 -7.19
CA SER A 139 3.28 11.84 -7.44
C SER A 139 3.20 11.06 -6.12
N VAL A 140 2.54 9.91 -6.16
CA VAL A 140 2.33 9.06 -4.99
C VAL A 140 3.15 7.78 -5.14
N HIS A 141 4.08 7.56 -4.22
CA HIS A 141 4.94 6.38 -4.22
C HIS A 141 4.68 5.53 -2.98
N PHE A 142 4.68 4.21 -3.17
CA PHE A 142 4.44 3.25 -2.11
C PHE A 142 5.72 2.46 -1.82
N PHE A 143 6.19 2.47 -0.58
CA PHE A 143 7.35 1.66 -0.18
C PHE A 143 6.91 0.56 0.78
N THR A 144 7.46 -0.65 0.62
CA THR A 144 7.28 -1.75 1.57
C THR A 144 8.57 -2.55 1.76
N THR A 145 8.86 -2.93 3.01
CA THR A 145 10.06 -3.72 3.35
C THR A 145 9.93 -5.19 3.01
N GLU A 146 8.71 -5.67 2.75
CA GLU A 146 8.41 -7.03 2.32
C GLU A 146 7.46 -6.99 1.13
N ALA A 147 7.54 -7.98 0.24
CA ALA A 147 6.60 -8.10 -0.86
C ALA A 147 5.15 -8.15 -0.34
N PRO A 148 4.21 -7.36 -0.92
CA PRO A 148 2.82 -7.39 -0.48
C PRO A 148 2.27 -8.81 -0.49
N CYS A 149 1.57 -9.20 0.58
CA CYS A 149 1.03 -10.56 0.65
C CYS A 149 -0.02 -10.79 -0.45
N GLY A 150 -0.05 -12.01 -0.99
CA GLY A 150 -0.75 -12.34 -2.24
C GLY A 150 0.26 -12.65 -3.34
N ASP A 151 -0.13 -12.52 -4.60
CA ASP A 151 0.67 -12.93 -5.76
C ASP A 151 2.08 -12.33 -5.79
N ALA A 152 2.25 -11.08 -5.34
CA ALA A 152 3.56 -10.43 -5.32
C ALA A 152 4.58 -11.14 -4.40
N SER A 153 4.11 -11.94 -3.44
CA SER A 153 4.93 -12.68 -2.48
C SER A 153 5.00 -14.19 -2.73
N MET A 154 4.17 -14.74 -3.63
CA MET A 154 4.05 -16.20 -3.79
C MET A 154 5.28 -16.82 -4.43
N GLU A 155 5.81 -16.22 -5.48
CA GLU A 155 7.01 -16.73 -6.17
C GLU A 155 8.26 -16.63 -5.27
N ILE A 156 8.39 -15.54 -4.51
CA ILE A 156 9.46 -15.38 -3.52
C ILE A 156 9.38 -16.47 -2.45
N LEU A 157 8.16 -16.84 -2.04
CA LEU A 157 7.95 -17.96 -1.13
C LEU A 157 8.36 -19.29 -1.78
N MET A 158 7.94 -19.54 -3.01
CA MET A 158 8.28 -20.77 -3.74
C MET A 158 9.79 -20.95 -3.87
N GLU A 159 10.51 -19.88 -4.23
CA GLU A 159 11.97 -19.87 -4.33
C GLU A 159 12.66 -20.12 -2.97
N SER A 160 11.99 -19.79 -1.86
CA SER A 160 12.51 -20.05 -0.51
C SER A 160 12.27 -21.47 0.01
N LEU A 161 11.42 -22.27 -0.65
CA LEU A 161 11.12 -23.64 -0.24
C LEU A 161 12.20 -24.63 -0.74
N PRO A 162 12.51 -25.69 0.03
CA PRO A 162 13.39 -26.75 -0.43
C PRO A 162 12.89 -27.40 -1.73
N THR A 163 13.82 -27.82 -2.60
CA THR A 163 13.50 -28.48 -3.87
C THR A 163 12.67 -29.75 -3.61
N GLY A 164 11.44 -29.78 -4.11
CA GLY A 164 10.48 -30.88 -3.88
C GLY A 164 9.29 -30.52 -2.98
N GLU A 165 9.40 -29.48 -2.16
CA GLU A 165 8.28 -28.95 -1.34
C GLU A 165 7.51 -27.82 -2.06
N ALA A 166 8.09 -27.25 -3.12
CA ALA A 166 7.46 -26.29 -4.01
C ALA A 166 6.51 -26.94 -5.05
N GLN A 167 6.13 -28.22 -4.86
CA GLN A 167 5.22 -28.90 -5.78
C GLN A 167 3.82 -28.30 -5.67
N PRO A 168 3.18 -27.91 -6.80
CA PRO A 168 1.81 -27.47 -6.82
C PRO A 168 0.89 -28.50 -6.17
N TRP A 169 0.07 -28.07 -5.20
CA TRP A 169 -0.96 -28.93 -4.63
C TRP A 169 -1.95 -29.35 -5.73
N PRO A 170 -2.28 -30.64 -5.88
CA PRO A 170 -3.31 -31.08 -6.81
C PRO A 170 -4.63 -30.39 -6.48
N THR A 171 -5.19 -29.63 -7.42
CA THR A 171 -6.49 -28.99 -7.23
C THR A 171 -7.59 -29.95 -7.68
N ASP A 172 -8.05 -30.80 -6.78
CA ASP A 172 -9.33 -31.46 -6.94
C ASP A 172 -10.40 -30.39 -6.61
N HIS A 173 -11.21 -30.02 -7.61
CA HIS A 173 -12.44 -29.19 -7.53
C HIS A 173 -12.39 -27.76 -8.13
N PRO A 174 -13.45 -27.38 -8.88
CA PRO A 174 -13.60 -26.07 -9.53
C PRO A 174 -14.10 -24.95 -8.60
N ASP A 175 -14.25 -25.18 -7.30
CA ASP A 175 -14.63 -24.14 -6.32
C ASP A 175 -13.44 -23.26 -5.93
N ILE A 176 -12.73 -22.74 -6.94
CA ILE A 176 -11.55 -21.85 -6.89
C ILE A 176 -11.90 -20.46 -6.30
N THR A 177 -13.11 -20.27 -5.77
CA THR A 177 -13.67 -18.95 -5.43
C THR A 177 -13.12 -18.34 -4.15
N ALA A 178 -12.39 -19.10 -3.31
CA ALA A 178 -11.89 -18.61 -2.03
C ALA A 178 -10.48 -19.13 -1.68
N LEU A 179 -9.47 -18.72 -2.45
CA LEU A 179 -8.08 -18.97 -2.07
C LEU A 179 -7.73 -18.28 -0.74
N GLN A 180 -7.08 -19.00 0.17
CA GLN A 180 -6.72 -18.52 1.51
C GLN A 180 -5.21 -18.59 1.74
N GLY A 181 -4.64 -17.46 2.16
CA GLY A 181 -3.27 -17.34 2.58
C GLY A 181 -2.27 -17.74 1.49
N ARG A 182 -1.33 -18.61 1.88
CA ARG A 182 -0.31 -19.21 1.02
C ARG A 182 -0.73 -20.56 0.41
N GLY A 183 -1.98 -20.99 0.65
CA GLY A 183 -2.51 -22.19 0.00
C GLY A 183 -2.59 -22.00 -1.50
N HIS A 184 -2.30 -23.06 -2.26
CA HIS A 184 -2.27 -23.03 -3.73
C HIS A 184 -1.37 -21.89 -4.26
N PHE A 185 -0.15 -21.76 -3.71
CA PHE A 185 0.80 -20.70 -4.08
C PHE A 185 1.17 -20.67 -5.57
N SER A 186 1.03 -21.80 -6.27
CA SER A 186 1.21 -21.93 -7.72
C SER A 186 0.14 -21.25 -8.56
N MET A 187 -1.03 -20.92 -8.00
CA MET A 187 -2.17 -20.34 -8.73
C MET A 187 -2.15 -18.81 -8.78
N LEU A 188 -1.23 -18.20 -9.53
CA LEU A 188 -1.23 -16.74 -9.68
C LEU A 188 -2.46 -16.24 -10.48
N GLY A 189 -2.86 -14.98 -10.26
CA GLY A 189 -3.92 -14.28 -10.98
C GLY A 189 -5.30 -14.32 -10.32
N TYR A 190 -5.41 -14.94 -9.14
CA TYR A 190 -6.66 -15.15 -8.42
C TYR A 190 -6.74 -14.31 -7.14
N VAL A 191 -7.94 -13.84 -6.80
CA VAL A 191 -8.16 -13.08 -5.56
C VAL A 191 -8.00 -13.99 -4.33
N ARG A 192 -7.20 -13.56 -3.36
CA ARG A 192 -6.89 -14.35 -2.16
C ARG A 192 -7.32 -13.64 -0.88
N ARG A 193 -7.60 -14.43 0.17
CA ARG A 193 -7.92 -13.95 1.52
C ARG A 193 -6.76 -14.18 2.48
N LYS A 194 -6.76 -13.43 3.58
CA LYS A 194 -5.88 -13.60 4.74
C LYS A 194 -6.52 -14.58 5.75
N PRO A 195 -5.77 -15.09 6.73
CA PRO A 195 -4.33 -14.95 6.97
C PRO A 195 -3.48 -15.92 6.14
N ALA A 196 -2.17 -15.71 6.11
CA ALA A 196 -1.21 -16.62 5.46
C ALA A 196 -1.06 -17.97 6.17
N ARG A 197 -1.35 -17.99 7.48
CA ARG A 197 -1.20 -19.17 8.35
C ARG A 197 -2.42 -20.09 8.24
N ALA A 198 -2.19 -21.37 7.96
CA ALA A 198 -3.25 -22.37 7.80
C ALA A 198 -3.96 -22.73 9.12
N ASP A 199 -3.27 -22.61 10.25
CA ASP A 199 -3.79 -22.86 11.60
C ASP A 199 -4.60 -21.69 12.18
N ALA A 200 -4.61 -20.53 11.50
CA ALA A 200 -5.28 -19.34 11.99
C ALA A 200 -6.71 -19.23 11.45
N GLU A 201 -7.61 -18.71 12.29
CA GLU A 201 -9.01 -18.51 11.90
C GLU A 201 -9.10 -17.63 10.62
N PRO A 202 -9.91 -18.03 9.62
CA PRO A 202 -10.06 -17.28 8.38
C PRO A 202 -10.45 -15.81 8.59
N SER A 203 -9.94 -14.93 7.74
CA SER A 203 -10.39 -13.54 7.64
C SER A 203 -11.14 -13.34 6.32
N LEU A 204 -12.09 -12.41 6.32
CA LEU A 204 -12.70 -11.92 5.07
C LEU A 204 -11.79 -10.91 4.34
N SER A 205 -10.68 -10.50 4.97
CA SER A 205 -9.76 -9.54 4.38
C SER A 205 -9.01 -10.12 3.18
N LYS A 206 -9.01 -9.39 2.07
CA LYS A 206 -8.25 -9.73 0.87
C LYS A 206 -6.75 -9.53 1.06
N SER A 207 -5.94 -10.13 0.19
CA SER A 207 -4.49 -9.97 0.18
C SER A 207 -4.07 -8.51 -0.04
N CYS A 208 -2.86 -8.13 0.39
CA CYS A 208 -2.36 -6.76 0.19
C CYS A 208 -2.13 -6.48 -1.29
N THR A 209 -1.67 -7.47 -2.05
CA THR A 209 -1.57 -7.43 -3.51
C THR A 209 -2.93 -7.06 -4.13
N ASP A 210 -4.00 -7.82 -3.84
CA ASP A 210 -5.35 -7.53 -4.37
C ASP A 210 -5.84 -6.12 -4.01
N LYS A 211 -5.57 -5.67 -2.78
CA LYS A 211 -5.99 -4.35 -2.31
C LYS A 211 -5.24 -3.21 -2.96
N LEU A 212 -3.92 -3.33 -3.08
CA LEU A 212 -3.12 -2.39 -3.85
C LEU A 212 -3.58 -2.40 -5.32
N SER A 213 -4.06 -3.55 -5.80
CA SER A 213 -4.61 -3.63 -7.15
C SER A 213 -5.87 -2.81 -7.36
N VAL A 214 -6.83 -2.94 -6.45
CA VAL A 214 -8.04 -2.11 -6.48
C VAL A 214 -7.70 -0.61 -6.41
N LYS A 215 -6.60 -0.22 -5.74
CA LYS A 215 -6.17 1.18 -5.64
C LYS A 215 -5.64 1.79 -6.93
N GLN A 216 -5.30 0.98 -7.94
CA GLN A 216 -4.97 1.53 -9.26
C GLN A 216 -6.21 1.95 -10.06
N PHE A 217 -7.39 1.40 -9.72
CA PHE A 217 -8.68 1.78 -10.31
C PHE A 217 -9.44 2.82 -9.48
N THR A 218 -9.31 2.74 -8.16
CA THR A 218 -10.09 3.57 -7.22
C THR A 218 -9.29 4.74 -6.64
N SER A 219 -8.02 4.89 -7.02
CA SER A 219 -7.03 5.81 -6.42
C SER A 219 -6.68 5.47 -4.96
N ILE A 220 -5.68 6.13 -4.38
CA ILE A 220 -5.35 6.00 -2.94
C ILE A 220 -6.46 6.55 -2.03
N LEU A 221 -7.37 7.36 -2.58
CA LEU A 221 -8.45 7.99 -1.84
C LEU A 221 -9.49 6.97 -1.40
N SER A 222 -10.07 7.21 -0.24
CA SER A 222 -11.13 6.42 0.37
C SER A 222 -12.04 7.37 1.15
N PHE A 223 -13.30 6.99 1.31
CA PHE A 223 -14.21 7.73 2.17
C PHE A 223 -13.64 7.93 3.58
N PRO A 224 -13.75 9.15 4.16
CA PRO A 224 -14.40 10.35 3.61
C PRO A 224 -13.46 11.31 2.86
N ALA A 225 -12.18 10.98 2.69
CA ALA A 225 -11.22 11.89 2.04
C ALA A 225 -11.56 12.18 0.57
N ASP A 226 -12.20 11.23 -0.11
CA ASP A 226 -12.67 11.38 -1.50
C ASP A 226 -13.83 12.37 -1.66
N LEU A 227 -14.51 12.77 -0.58
CA LEU A 227 -15.48 13.87 -0.61
C LEU A 227 -14.79 15.23 -0.70
N PHE A 228 -13.52 15.32 -0.28
CA PHE A 228 -12.76 16.57 -0.19
C PHE A 228 -11.66 16.68 -1.25
N VAL A 229 -11.10 15.55 -1.68
CA VAL A 229 -10.02 15.47 -2.67
C VAL A 229 -10.50 14.68 -3.90
N GLN A 230 -10.37 15.27 -5.08
CA GLN A 230 -10.76 14.66 -6.35
C GLN A 230 -9.84 13.48 -6.71
N ARG A 231 -10.43 12.45 -7.33
CA ARG A 231 -9.70 11.31 -7.88
C ARG A 231 -9.10 11.67 -9.25
N THR A 232 -8.02 12.46 -9.26
CA THR A 232 -7.25 12.74 -10.48
C THR A 232 -6.24 11.61 -10.77
N ILE A 233 -5.53 11.68 -11.90
CA ILE A 233 -4.45 10.74 -12.21
C ILE A 233 -3.36 10.74 -11.12
N ASN A 234 -3.03 11.91 -10.56
CA ASN A 234 -2.04 12.06 -9.48
C ASN A 234 -2.47 11.44 -8.14
N ALA A 235 -3.76 11.13 -7.95
CA ALA A 235 -4.26 10.44 -6.76
C ALA A 235 -3.98 8.93 -6.79
N HIS A 236 -3.22 8.45 -7.75
CA HIS A 236 -2.91 7.05 -7.92
C HIS A 236 -1.46 6.74 -7.57
N ILE A 237 -1.20 5.52 -7.10
CA ILE A 237 0.17 5.07 -6.85
C ILE A 237 0.91 5.00 -8.19
N GLU A 238 1.98 5.77 -8.32
CA GLU A 238 2.84 5.83 -9.49
C GLU A 238 3.85 4.68 -9.51
N SER A 239 4.46 4.41 -8.35
CA SER A 239 5.40 3.30 -8.21
C SER A 239 5.25 2.58 -6.87
N VAL A 240 5.45 1.27 -6.89
CA VAL A 240 5.68 0.48 -5.67
C VAL A 240 7.16 0.10 -5.61
N ILE A 241 7.81 0.44 -4.50
CA ILE A 241 9.22 0.21 -4.22
C ILE A 241 9.37 -0.89 -3.18
N VAL A 242 10.21 -1.87 -3.50
CA VAL A 242 10.57 -3.00 -2.63
C VAL A 242 12.08 -3.24 -2.67
N TYR A 243 12.60 -3.96 -1.67
CA TYR A 243 13.96 -4.48 -1.74
C TYR A 243 14.14 -5.46 -2.89
N ALA A 244 15.34 -5.51 -3.46
CA ALA A 244 15.65 -6.37 -4.60
C ALA A 244 15.42 -7.86 -4.31
N ASP A 245 15.73 -8.33 -3.09
CA ASP A 245 15.45 -9.70 -2.62
C ASP A 245 13.97 -9.95 -2.30
N LYS A 246 13.14 -8.90 -2.39
CA LYS A 246 11.68 -8.93 -2.20
C LYS A 246 10.94 -8.65 -3.50
N PHE A 247 11.61 -8.76 -4.63
CA PHE A 247 11.00 -8.61 -5.95
C PHE A 247 11.11 -9.91 -6.73
N ASN A 248 10.00 -10.34 -7.32
CA ASN A 248 9.99 -11.40 -8.32
C ASN A 248 9.13 -10.95 -9.50
N SER A 249 9.67 -11.01 -10.71
CA SER A 249 9.00 -10.49 -11.91
C SER A 249 7.72 -11.24 -12.24
N THR A 250 7.61 -12.54 -11.98
CA THR A 250 6.39 -13.33 -12.25
C THR A 250 5.27 -12.96 -11.29
N GLY A 251 5.53 -12.94 -9.98
CA GLY A 251 4.55 -12.53 -8.97
C GLY A 251 4.14 -11.07 -9.12
N SER A 252 5.12 -10.19 -9.40
CA SER A 252 4.89 -8.79 -9.70
C SER A 252 4.19 -8.57 -11.03
N ASN A 253 4.43 -9.40 -12.05
CA ASN A 253 3.69 -9.33 -13.31
C ASN A 253 2.28 -9.84 -13.16
N SER A 254 2.00 -10.86 -12.34
CA SER A 254 0.61 -11.27 -12.04
C SER A 254 -0.13 -10.15 -11.32
N PHE A 255 0.53 -9.52 -10.35
CA PHE A 255 0.08 -8.26 -9.78
C PHE A 255 -0.22 -7.29 -10.93
N LEU A 256 0.77 -6.92 -11.77
CA LEU A 256 0.68 -5.99 -12.92
C LEU A 256 -0.31 -6.39 -14.06
N GLN A 257 -0.62 -7.67 -14.24
CA GLN A 257 -1.47 -8.19 -15.31
C GLN A 257 -2.92 -7.78 -15.08
N HIS A 258 -3.35 -7.67 -13.82
CA HIS A 258 -4.63 -7.04 -13.47
C HIS A 258 -4.68 -5.53 -13.81
N PHE A 259 -3.57 -4.91 -14.23
CA PHE A 259 -3.44 -3.46 -14.44
C PHE A 259 -3.15 -2.99 -15.86
N ARG A 260 -2.47 -3.82 -16.67
CA ARG A 260 -2.02 -3.44 -18.03
C ARG A 260 -3.16 -2.99 -18.94
N ASP A 261 -4.39 -3.40 -18.65
CA ASP A 261 -5.58 -3.03 -19.43
C ASP A 261 -6.05 -1.57 -19.19
N PHE A 262 -5.52 -0.85 -18.18
CA PHE A 262 -6.02 0.48 -17.83
C PHE A 262 -4.95 1.59 -17.77
N LEU A 263 -3.73 1.35 -17.26
CA LEU A 263 -2.65 2.36 -17.20
C LEU A 263 -1.26 1.69 -17.13
N SER A 264 -0.25 2.19 -17.85
CA SER A 264 1.15 1.74 -17.72
C SER A 264 1.77 2.28 -16.43
N ARG A 265 2.08 1.40 -15.47
CA ARG A 265 2.72 1.78 -14.19
C ARG A 265 3.94 0.90 -13.92
N GLU A 266 4.92 1.46 -13.22
CA GLU A 266 6.24 0.84 -13.02
C GLU A 266 6.47 0.35 -11.58
N LEU A 267 7.22 -0.74 -11.46
CA LEU A 267 7.72 -1.25 -10.17
C LEU A 267 9.21 -1.00 -10.11
N HIS A 268 9.70 -0.46 -9.00
CA HIS A 268 11.12 -0.19 -8.81
C HIS A 268 11.70 -1.08 -7.72
N GLN A 269 12.88 -1.61 -7.99
CA GLN A 269 13.67 -2.38 -7.03
C GLN A 269 14.78 -1.51 -6.46
N ILE A 270 15.10 -1.73 -5.19
CA ILE A 270 16.29 -1.13 -4.57
C ILE A 270 17.24 -2.22 -4.08
N GLN A 271 18.51 -2.12 -4.51
CA GLN A 271 19.59 -2.91 -3.93
C GLN A 271 19.96 -2.28 -2.59
N THR A 272 19.62 -2.95 -1.49
CA THR A 272 20.21 -2.62 -0.18
C THR A 272 21.16 -3.73 0.19
N GLN A 273 22.43 -3.39 0.40
CA GLN A 273 23.34 -4.28 1.13
C GLN A 273 22.82 -4.32 2.56
N ARG A 274 22.49 -5.52 3.06
CA ARG A 274 22.17 -5.71 4.48
C ARG A 274 23.33 -5.14 5.29
N ALA A 275 23.05 -4.14 6.12
CA ALA A 275 23.91 -3.86 7.25
C ALA A 275 23.60 -4.96 8.28
N ASP A 276 24.54 -5.90 8.41
CA ASP A 276 24.60 -6.83 9.55
C ASP A 276 24.70 -6.07 10.88
#